data_AF-A0A915A296-F1
#
_entry.id   AF-A0A915A296-F1
#
_cell.length_a   1.000
_cell.length_b   1.000
_cell.length_c   1.000
_cell.angle_alpha   90.00
_cell.angle_beta   90.00
_cell.angle_gamma   90.00
#
_symmetry.space_group_name_H-M   'P 1'
#
loop_
_entity.id
_entity.type
_entity.pdbx_description
1 polymer ?
#
loop_
_entity_poly.entity_id
_entity_poly.type
_entity_poly.pdbx_seq_one_letter_code
_entity_poly.pdbx_strand_id
1 'polypeptide(L)'
;RTLLPQQLSRLDPRLFCKCLFHALGLNENDFAFGLTKAFFRAGKFAQFDQMLRQDKAEMLRLITLAASWLYRARWRKLQCGVLCTIKLQLRMKYRSEQLRIIQSHVRGLIARRTHRPRIMCLTRVRALTNNIDEMTTVLKELPMESQLRWTPQLETMRENIELLVTGIKRDPLMPLETVTTRYEHLVRDAETLLLTLRPSLTSYENEKQKGVGITQSAIHPGKPQMEEQQHSESAAVCDRNTICNLDLTKWKYVDLRNAITSSKGMRIPVVM
;
A
#
# COMPACT_ATOMS: atom_id res chain seq x y z
N ARG A 1 42.60 -26.02 58.17
CA ARG A 1 41.12 -25.91 58.13
C ARG A 1 40.77 -24.81 57.13
N THR A 2 39.80 -25.08 56.27
CA THR A 2 39.54 -24.47 54.94
C THR A 2 39.52 -22.93 54.93
N LEU A 3 40.47 -22.32 54.22
CA LEU A 3 40.56 -20.87 53.99
C LEU A 3 39.39 -20.33 53.12
N LEU A 4 38.72 -21.21 52.36
CA LEU A 4 37.57 -20.85 51.53
C LEU A 4 36.24 -21.00 52.29
N PRO A 5 35.35 -20.00 52.21
CA PRO A 5 33.95 -20.14 52.61
C PRO A 5 33.24 -21.27 51.85
N GLN A 6 32.32 -21.99 52.53
CA GLN A 6 31.58 -23.12 51.96
C GLN A 6 30.78 -22.78 50.68
N GLN A 7 30.36 -21.52 50.54
CA GLN A 7 29.64 -21.06 49.34
C GLN A 7 30.53 -20.99 48.10
N LEU A 8 31.82 -20.67 48.28
CA LEU A 8 32.81 -20.62 47.20
C LEU A 8 33.42 -21.99 46.92
N SER A 9 33.54 -22.86 47.91
CA SER A 9 34.07 -24.22 47.72
C SER A 9 33.15 -25.11 46.87
N ARG A 10 31.86 -24.75 46.75
CA ARG A 10 30.88 -25.41 45.87
C ARG A 10 30.92 -24.90 44.43
N LEU A 11 31.62 -23.80 44.17
CA LEU A 11 31.70 -23.20 42.84
C LEU A 11 32.60 -24.04 41.94
N ASP A 12 32.29 -24.06 40.65
CA ASP A 12 33.19 -24.63 39.65
C ASP A 12 34.60 -23.99 39.77
N PRO A 13 35.67 -24.79 39.88
CA PRO A 13 37.03 -24.27 40.09
C PRO A 13 37.48 -23.27 39.01
N ARG A 14 37.08 -23.48 37.75
CA ARG A 14 37.43 -22.56 36.65
C ARG A 14 36.74 -21.21 36.82
N LEU A 15 35.46 -21.22 37.18
CA LEU A 15 34.71 -19.99 37.47
C LEU A 15 35.30 -19.27 38.69
N PHE A 16 35.68 -20.00 39.74
CA PHE A 16 36.35 -19.43 40.91
C PHE A 16 37.66 -18.73 40.52
N CYS A 17 38.54 -19.42 39.79
CA CYS A 17 39.80 -18.84 39.31
C CYS A 17 39.55 -17.61 38.43
N LYS A 18 38.51 -17.61 37.58
CA LYS A 18 38.15 -16.46 36.76
C LYS A 18 37.78 -15.25 37.63
N CYS A 19 36.96 -15.46 38.66
CA CYS A 19 36.60 -14.41 39.60
C CYS A 19 37.81 -13.88 40.37
N LEU A 20 38.73 -14.77 40.77
CA LEU A 20 39.94 -14.41 41.48
C LEU A 20 40.88 -13.55 40.62
N PHE A 21 41.08 -13.93 39.35
CA PHE A 21 41.92 -13.15 38.43
C PHE A 21 41.33 -11.75 38.17
N HIS A 22 40.02 -11.63 38.04
CA HIS A 22 39.37 -10.32 37.92
C HIS A 22 39.38 -9.50 39.21
N ALA A 23 39.27 -10.13 40.38
CA ALA A 23 39.42 -9.46 41.66
C ALA A 23 40.83 -8.85 41.83
N LEU A 24 41.82 -9.44 41.15
CA LEU A 24 43.20 -8.96 41.08
C LEU A 24 43.47 -7.94 39.97
N GLY A 25 42.45 -7.57 39.21
CA GLY A 25 42.59 -6.59 38.12
C GLY A 25 43.21 -7.16 36.85
N LEU A 26 43.28 -8.49 36.68
CA LEU A 26 43.64 -9.09 35.40
C LEU A 26 42.46 -8.99 34.42
N ASN A 27 42.74 -8.57 33.19
CA ASN A 27 41.75 -8.53 32.12
C ASN A 27 41.58 -9.91 31.48
N GLU A 28 40.48 -10.12 30.74
CA GLU A 28 40.25 -11.38 30.01
C GLU A 28 41.34 -11.67 28.95
N ASN A 29 42.08 -10.65 28.51
CA ASN A 29 43.19 -10.81 27.57
C ASN A 29 44.50 -11.24 28.25
N ASP A 30 44.60 -11.07 29.57
CA ASP A 30 45.83 -11.32 30.34
C ASP A 30 45.98 -12.78 30.78
N PHE A 31 44.89 -13.53 30.75
CA PHE A 31 44.87 -14.95 31.08
C PHE A 31 43.95 -15.74 30.15
N ALA A 32 44.26 -17.02 29.94
CA ALA A 32 43.41 -17.95 29.21
C ALA A 32 43.33 -19.28 29.96
N PHE A 33 42.15 -19.87 30.01
CA PHE A 33 41.97 -21.21 30.56
C PHE A 33 42.10 -22.25 29.44
N GLY A 34 43.10 -23.13 29.55
CA GLY A 34 43.14 -24.37 28.79
C GLY A 34 42.20 -25.42 29.38
N LEU A 35 42.34 -26.68 28.94
CA LEU A 35 41.53 -27.80 29.44
C LEU A 35 41.72 -28.04 30.94
N THR A 36 42.97 -27.95 31.43
CA THR A 36 43.32 -28.29 32.82
C THR A 36 44.15 -27.21 33.53
N LYS A 37 44.69 -26.23 32.81
CA LYS A 37 45.61 -25.22 33.36
C LYS A 37 45.21 -23.81 32.93
N ALA A 38 45.51 -22.82 33.77
CA ALA A 38 45.41 -21.41 33.44
C ALA A 38 46.76 -20.91 32.92
N PHE A 39 46.75 -20.21 31.79
CA PHE A 39 47.89 -19.57 31.15
C PHE A 39 47.81 -18.07 31.38
N PHE A 40 48.94 -17.43 31.65
CA PHE A 40 49.04 -16.00 31.86
C PHE A 40 50.04 -15.38 30.89
N ARG A 41 49.82 -14.13 30.52
CA ARG A 41 50.84 -13.35 29.82
C ARG A 41 52.08 -13.13 30.70
N ALA A 42 53.22 -12.90 30.06
CA ALA A 42 54.52 -12.73 30.73
C ALA A 42 54.43 -11.71 31.87
N GLY A 43 55.05 -12.03 33.01
CA GLY A 43 55.10 -11.17 34.21
C GLY A 43 53.83 -11.13 35.07
N LYS A 44 52.65 -11.53 34.54
CA LYS A 44 51.38 -11.48 35.30
C LYS A 44 51.26 -12.60 36.34
N PHE A 45 51.79 -13.78 36.05
CA PHE A 45 51.78 -14.90 37.01
C PHE A 45 52.71 -14.66 38.20
N ALA A 46 53.87 -14.04 37.99
CA ALA A 46 54.82 -13.75 39.07
C ALA A 46 54.22 -12.80 40.12
N GLN A 47 53.48 -11.77 39.66
CA GLN A 47 52.75 -10.85 40.54
C GLN A 47 51.65 -11.57 41.33
N PHE A 48 50.94 -12.50 40.68
CA PHE A 48 49.93 -13.33 41.31
C PHE A 48 50.53 -14.25 42.39
N ASP A 49 51.61 -14.96 42.06
CA ASP A 49 52.26 -15.92 42.97
C ASP A 49 52.89 -15.23 44.18
N GLN A 50 53.49 -14.05 43.98
CA GLN A 50 54.00 -13.23 45.08
C GLN A 50 52.90 -12.85 46.07
N MET A 51 51.73 -12.41 45.58
CA MET A 51 50.61 -12.01 46.42
C MET A 51 49.93 -13.19 47.13
N LEU A 52 49.96 -14.40 46.55
CA LEU A 52 49.47 -15.61 47.22
C LEU A 52 50.37 -16.07 48.38
N ARG A 53 51.67 -15.80 48.31
CA ARG A 53 52.67 -16.28 49.27
C ARG A 53 52.87 -15.35 50.48
N GLN A 54 52.50 -14.07 50.38
CA GLN A 54 52.92 -13.06 51.35
C GLN A 54 52.09 -12.98 52.64
N ASP A 55 50.77 -13.26 52.65
CA ASP A 55 50.01 -13.31 53.91
C ASP A 55 48.61 -14.00 53.82
N LYS A 56 48.15 -14.61 54.93
CA LYS A 56 46.80 -15.19 55.07
C LYS A 56 45.70 -14.12 55.07
N ALA A 57 45.98 -12.94 55.65
CA ALA A 57 45.02 -11.83 55.69
C ALA A 57 44.71 -11.30 54.28
N GLU A 58 45.74 -11.16 53.45
CA GLU A 58 45.59 -10.71 52.07
C GLU A 58 44.82 -11.73 51.22
N MET A 59 45.08 -13.03 51.41
CA MET A 59 44.30 -14.08 50.75
C MET A 59 42.80 -14.00 51.07
N LEU A 60 42.42 -13.73 52.32
CA LEU A 60 41.02 -13.56 52.70
C LEU A 60 40.39 -12.32 52.02
N ARG A 61 41.14 -11.22 51.91
CA ARG A 61 40.71 -10.02 51.17
C ARG A 61 40.44 -10.31 49.69
N LEU A 62 41.26 -11.15 49.06
CA LEU A 62 41.05 -11.57 47.67
C LEU A 62 39.81 -12.44 47.50
N ILE A 63 39.58 -13.35 48.45
CA ILE A 63 38.40 -14.20 48.46
C ILE A 63 37.11 -13.38 48.59
N THR A 64 37.09 -12.34 49.44
CA THR A 64 35.91 -11.46 49.58
C THR A 64 35.69 -10.62 48.32
N LEU A 65 36.74 -10.11 47.69
CA LEU A 65 36.65 -9.41 46.41
C LEU A 65 36.12 -10.32 45.29
N ALA A 66 36.64 -11.54 45.18
CA ALA A 66 36.18 -12.52 44.20
C ALA A 66 34.70 -12.88 44.42
N ALA A 67 34.24 -13.01 45.67
CA ALA A 67 32.82 -13.20 45.99
C ALA A 67 31.96 -12.02 45.55
N SER A 68 32.42 -10.78 45.82
CA SER A 68 31.72 -9.57 45.40
C SER A 68 31.62 -9.46 43.87
N TRP A 69 32.68 -9.83 43.16
CA TRP A 69 32.71 -9.84 41.70
C TRP A 69 31.76 -10.90 41.14
N LEU A 70 31.76 -12.11 41.72
CA LEU A 70 30.83 -13.18 41.35
C LEU A 70 29.36 -12.74 41.47
N TYR A 71 29.02 -12.04 42.55
CA TYR A 71 27.67 -11.49 42.74
C TYR A 71 27.30 -10.51 41.62
N ARG A 72 28.16 -9.52 41.34
CA ARG A 72 27.94 -8.55 40.25
C ARG A 72 27.83 -9.24 38.88
N ALA A 73 28.67 -10.23 38.60
CA ALA A 73 28.66 -10.97 37.36
C ALA A 73 27.35 -11.77 37.18
N ARG A 74 26.86 -12.42 38.25
CA ARG A 74 25.56 -13.12 38.24
C ARG A 74 24.40 -12.18 37.99
N TRP A 75 24.38 -11.02 38.64
CA TRP A 75 23.33 -10.00 38.42
C TRP A 75 23.34 -9.45 37.02
N ARG A 76 24.51 -9.12 36.46
CA ARG A 76 24.61 -8.70 35.05
C ARG A 76 24.12 -9.79 34.11
N LYS A 77 24.49 -11.05 34.33
CA LYS A 77 24.00 -12.18 33.52
C LYS A 77 22.47 -12.30 33.57
N LEU A 78 21.88 -12.14 34.76
CA LEU A 78 20.42 -12.16 34.93
C LEU A 78 19.75 -10.96 34.22
N GLN A 79 20.27 -9.75 34.43
CA GLN A 79 19.78 -8.53 33.77
C GLN A 79 19.83 -8.65 32.24
N CYS A 80 20.96 -9.11 31.69
CA CYS A 80 21.09 -9.38 30.26
C CYS A 80 20.12 -10.46 29.78
N GLY A 81 19.93 -11.54 30.56
CA GLY A 81 18.97 -12.60 30.24
C GLY A 81 17.54 -12.08 30.12
N VAL A 82 17.09 -11.29 31.10
CA VAL A 82 15.76 -10.66 31.07
C VAL A 82 15.63 -9.71 29.87
N LEU A 83 16.64 -8.87 29.62
CA LEU A 83 16.64 -7.95 28.49
C LEU A 83 16.58 -8.69 27.14
N CYS A 84 17.31 -9.81 26.99
CA CYS A 84 17.28 -10.64 25.80
C CYS A 84 15.89 -11.23 25.56
N THR A 85 15.23 -11.74 26.59
CA THR A 85 13.86 -12.27 26.48
C THR A 85 12.87 -11.20 26.05
N ILE A 86 12.92 -10.00 26.65
CA ILE A 86 12.06 -8.87 26.26
C ILE A 86 12.31 -8.46 24.80
N LYS A 87 13.59 -8.31 24.40
CA LYS A 87 13.95 -7.97 23.02
C LYS A 87 13.45 -9.02 22.02
N LEU A 88 13.55 -10.30 22.36
CA LEU A 88 13.08 -11.40 21.52
C LEU A 88 11.55 -11.35 21.34
N GLN A 89 10.81 -11.17 22.43
CA GLN A 89 9.35 -11.03 22.38
C GLN A 89 8.92 -9.84 21.50
N LEU A 90 9.56 -8.67 21.68
CA LEU A 90 9.29 -7.48 20.87
C LEU A 90 9.61 -7.72 19.39
N ARG A 91 10.70 -8.42 19.09
CA ARG A 91 11.09 -8.76 17.71
C ARG A 91 10.10 -9.71 17.05
N MET A 92 9.58 -10.71 17.78
CA MET A 92 8.55 -11.61 17.27
C MET A 92 7.23 -10.87 16.99
N LYS A 93 6.82 -9.98 17.90
CA LYS A 93 5.64 -9.13 17.71
C LYS A 93 5.78 -8.21 16.50
N TYR A 94 6.94 -7.55 16.37
CA TYR A 94 7.26 -6.70 15.21
C TYR A 94 7.18 -7.49 13.90
N ARG A 95 7.82 -8.67 13.83
CA ARG A 95 7.77 -9.53 12.61
C ARG A 95 6.36 -9.97 12.26
N SER A 96 5.55 -10.31 13.26
CA SER A 96 4.15 -10.71 13.05
C SER A 96 3.33 -9.57 12.46
N GLU A 97 3.55 -8.35 12.94
CA GLU A 97 2.87 -7.16 12.43
C GLU A 97 3.27 -6.82 10.99
N GLN A 98 4.57 -6.90 10.66
CA GLN A 98 5.02 -6.71 9.28
C GLN A 98 4.46 -7.80 8.35
N LEU A 99 4.40 -9.05 8.81
CA LEU A 99 3.81 -10.14 8.04
C LEU A 99 2.32 -9.89 7.77
N ARG A 100 1.57 -9.38 8.74
CA ARG A 100 0.15 -9.01 8.58
C ARG A 100 -0.04 -7.98 7.48
N ILE A 101 0.83 -6.96 7.42
CA ILE A 101 0.82 -5.94 6.37
C ILE A 101 1.10 -6.57 5.01
N ILE A 102 2.14 -7.41 4.89
CA ILE A 102 2.47 -8.08 3.63
C ILE A 102 1.29 -8.96 3.16
N GLN A 103 0.72 -9.75 4.08
CA GLN A 103 -0.42 -10.62 3.79
C GLN A 103 -1.64 -9.83 3.32
N SER A 104 -1.95 -8.69 3.93
CA SER A 104 -3.09 -7.85 3.50
C SER A 104 -2.86 -7.27 2.11
N HIS A 105 -1.64 -6.83 1.80
CA HIS A 105 -1.28 -6.33 0.47
C HIS A 105 -1.36 -7.42 -0.59
N VAL A 106 -0.83 -8.62 -0.31
CA VAL A 106 -0.89 -9.76 -1.23
C VAL A 106 -2.32 -10.20 -1.47
N ARG A 107 -3.13 -10.36 -0.41
CA ARG A 107 -4.57 -10.70 -0.53
C ARG A 107 -5.31 -9.64 -1.35
N GLY A 108 -5.05 -8.36 -1.10
CA GLY A 108 -5.63 -7.25 -1.86
C GLY A 108 -5.19 -7.24 -3.32
N LEU A 109 -3.92 -7.56 -3.62
CA LEU A 109 -3.41 -7.66 -4.99
C LEU A 109 -4.09 -8.79 -5.75
N ILE A 110 -4.19 -9.97 -5.14
CA ILE A 110 -4.87 -11.13 -5.74
C ILE A 110 -6.33 -10.78 -6.02
N ALA A 111 -7.07 -10.27 -5.03
CA ALA A 111 -8.46 -9.88 -5.21
C ALA A 111 -8.66 -8.85 -6.33
N ARG A 112 -7.77 -7.84 -6.42
CA ARG A 112 -7.81 -6.86 -7.52
C ARG A 112 -7.50 -7.52 -8.86
N ARG A 113 -6.49 -8.38 -8.96
CA ARG A 113 -6.18 -9.06 -10.23
C ARG A 113 -7.34 -9.94 -10.70
N THR A 114 -7.99 -10.65 -9.79
CA THR A 114 -9.12 -11.52 -10.09
C THR A 114 -10.37 -10.73 -10.49
N HIS A 115 -10.73 -9.67 -9.76
CA HIS A 115 -12.04 -9.02 -9.92
C HIS A 115 -12.02 -7.68 -10.67
N ARG A 116 -10.86 -7.00 -10.79
CA ARG A 116 -10.77 -5.70 -11.49
C ARG A 116 -11.23 -5.77 -12.95
N PRO A 117 -10.85 -6.77 -13.77
CA PRO A 117 -11.30 -6.82 -15.16
C PRO A 117 -12.82 -6.91 -15.27
N ARG A 118 -13.44 -7.71 -14.39
CA ARG A 118 -14.90 -7.83 -14.28
C ARG A 118 -15.57 -6.52 -13.90
N ILE A 119 -15.06 -5.82 -12.89
CA ILE A 119 -15.62 -4.53 -12.45
C ILE A 119 -15.49 -3.50 -13.58
N MET A 120 -14.33 -3.42 -14.23
CA MET A 120 -14.12 -2.51 -15.37
C MET A 120 -15.08 -2.80 -16.52
N CYS A 121 -15.28 -4.07 -16.87
CA CYS A 121 -16.23 -4.46 -17.90
C CYS A 121 -17.67 -4.11 -17.50
N LEU A 122 -18.08 -4.42 -16.27
CA LEU A 122 -19.41 -4.07 -15.77
C LEU A 122 -19.66 -2.55 -15.83
N THR A 123 -18.66 -1.73 -15.53
CA THR A 123 -18.75 -0.28 -15.69
C THR A 123 -18.98 0.12 -17.16
N ARG A 124 -18.28 -0.52 -18.11
CA ARG A 124 -18.48 -0.28 -19.55
C ARG A 124 -19.86 -0.72 -20.04
N VAL A 125 -20.33 -1.89 -19.62
CA VAL A 125 -21.67 -2.40 -19.97
C VAL A 125 -22.75 -1.47 -19.43
N ARG A 126 -22.62 -0.98 -18.19
CA ARG A 126 -23.54 0.02 -17.63
C ARG A 126 -23.54 1.35 -18.38
N ALA A 127 -22.37 1.79 -18.86
CA ALA A 127 -22.31 2.97 -19.73
C ALA A 127 -23.06 2.75 -21.04
N LEU A 128 -22.99 1.54 -21.62
CA LEU A 128 -23.79 1.18 -22.79
C LEU A 128 -25.29 1.19 -22.47
N THR A 129 -25.71 0.68 -21.30
CA THR A 129 -27.11 0.79 -20.84
C THR A 129 -27.58 2.24 -20.84
N ASN A 130 -26.80 3.15 -20.25
CA ASN A 130 -27.14 4.57 -20.21
C ASN A 130 -27.27 5.16 -21.63
N ASN A 131 -26.38 4.80 -22.56
CA ASN A 131 -26.47 5.26 -23.95
C ASN A 131 -27.75 4.76 -24.64
N ILE A 132 -28.20 3.53 -24.35
CA ILE A 132 -29.46 2.99 -24.89
C ILE A 132 -30.67 3.68 -24.26
N ASP A 133 -30.61 4.02 -22.97
CA ASP A 133 -31.65 4.80 -22.31
C ASP A 133 -31.75 6.21 -22.93
N GLU A 134 -30.63 6.86 -23.24
CA GLU A 134 -30.59 8.12 -23.97
C GLU A 134 -31.21 7.99 -25.38
N MET A 135 -30.86 6.96 -26.15
CA MET A 135 -31.51 6.69 -27.45
C MET A 135 -33.01 6.47 -27.30
N THR A 136 -33.44 5.81 -26.22
CA THR A 136 -34.86 5.60 -25.92
C THR A 136 -35.56 6.91 -25.59
N THR A 137 -34.89 7.86 -24.92
CA THR A 137 -35.45 9.21 -24.71
C THR A 137 -35.60 9.98 -26.01
N VAL A 138 -34.59 9.98 -26.88
CA VAL A 138 -34.64 10.62 -28.20
C VAL A 138 -35.73 10.00 -29.07
N LEU A 139 -35.91 8.67 -29.02
CA LEU A 139 -36.96 8.00 -29.79
C LEU A 139 -38.37 8.47 -29.40
N LYS A 140 -38.61 8.82 -28.13
CA LYS A 140 -39.91 9.34 -27.67
C LYS A 140 -40.27 10.68 -28.32
N GLU A 141 -39.28 11.44 -28.81
CA GLU A 141 -39.49 12.72 -29.50
C GLU A 141 -39.80 12.56 -31.00
N LEU A 142 -39.56 11.38 -31.56
CA LEU A 142 -39.75 11.08 -32.99
C LEU A 142 -41.22 10.73 -33.33
N PRO A 143 -41.61 10.74 -34.62
CA PRO A 143 -42.97 10.38 -35.05
C PRO A 143 -43.32 8.92 -34.75
N MET A 144 -44.62 8.64 -34.60
CA MET A 144 -45.14 7.35 -34.17
C MET A 144 -44.74 6.17 -35.08
N GLU A 145 -44.59 6.38 -36.39
CA GLU A 145 -44.08 5.37 -37.34
C GLU A 145 -42.64 4.94 -37.04
N SER A 146 -41.78 5.90 -36.71
CA SER A 146 -40.40 5.61 -36.32
C SER A 146 -40.36 4.92 -34.95
N GLN A 147 -41.20 5.36 -34.01
CA GLN A 147 -41.31 4.72 -32.70
C GLN A 147 -41.69 3.24 -32.81
N LEU A 148 -42.70 2.89 -33.63
CA LEU A 148 -43.16 1.50 -33.78
C LEU A 148 -42.06 0.57 -34.33
N ARG A 149 -41.21 1.09 -35.22
CA ARG A 149 -40.11 0.33 -35.83
C ARG A 149 -38.94 0.09 -34.87
N TRP A 150 -38.52 1.12 -34.14
CA TRP A 150 -37.25 1.11 -33.40
C TRP A 150 -37.39 0.68 -31.92
N THR A 151 -38.56 0.87 -31.32
CA THR A 151 -38.83 0.47 -29.92
C THR A 151 -38.53 -1.01 -29.63
N PRO A 152 -39.00 -1.99 -30.44
CA PRO A 152 -38.71 -3.41 -30.16
C PRO A 152 -37.21 -3.75 -30.28
N GLN A 153 -36.47 -3.06 -31.15
CA GLN A 153 -35.02 -3.26 -31.31
C GLN A 153 -34.24 -2.73 -30.11
N LEU A 154 -34.63 -1.56 -29.59
CA LEU A 154 -34.07 -0.99 -28.36
C LEU A 154 -34.36 -1.86 -27.13
N GLU A 155 -35.59 -2.36 -26.99
CA GLU A 155 -35.96 -3.27 -25.88
C GLU A 155 -35.17 -4.58 -25.95
N THR A 156 -35.07 -5.20 -27.12
CA THR A 156 -34.25 -6.42 -27.33
C THR A 156 -32.79 -6.18 -26.92
N MET A 157 -32.24 -5.02 -27.25
CA MET A 157 -30.86 -4.69 -26.88
C MET A 157 -30.71 -4.41 -25.38
N ARG A 158 -31.70 -3.77 -24.75
CA ARG A 158 -31.75 -3.60 -23.29
C ARG A 158 -31.78 -4.96 -22.58
N GLU A 159 -32.59 -5.90 -23.05
CA GLU A 159 -32.64 -7.26 -22.53
C GLU A 159 -31.31 -7.98 -22.68
N ASN A 160 -30.67 -7.90 -23.85
CA ASN A 160 -29.36 -8.51 -24.10
C ASN A 160 -28.26 -7.92 -23.20
N ILE A 161 -28.29 -6.60 -22.96
CA ILE A 161 -27.38 -5.92 -22.03
C ILE A 161 -27.61 -6.41 -20.59
N GLU A 162 -28.87 -6.54 -20.15
CA GLU A 162 -29.20 -7.03 -18.79
C GLU A 162 -28.82 -8.52 -18.62
N LEU A 163 -29.00 -9.34 -19.65
CA LEU A 163 -28.51 -10.73 -19.67
C LEU A 163 -26.98 -10.78 -19.52
N LEU A 164 -26.25 -9.87 -20.17
CA LEU A 164 -24.80 -9.77 -20.00
C LEU A 164 -24.44 -9.33 -18.57
N VAL A 165 -25.13 -8.34 -18.01
CA VAL A 165 -24.92 -7.86 -16.63
C VAL A 165 -25.17 -8.97 -15.61
N THR A 166 -26.28 -9.70 -15.73
CA THR A 166 -26.64 -10.81 -14.84
C THR A 166 -25.67 -11.98 -14.98
N GLY A 167 -25.25 -12.30 -16.21
CA GLY A 167 -24.22 -13.30 -16.49
C GLY A 167 -22.89 -12.97 -15.80
N ILE A 168 -22.40 -11.73 -15.97
CA ILE A 168 -21.16 -11.24 -15.33
C ILE A 168 -21.28 -11.26 -13.80
N LYS A 169 -22.47 -10.99 -13.25
CA LYS A 169 -22.67 -11.01 -11.79
C LYS A 169 -22.69 -12.42 -11.21
N ARG A 170 -23.27 -13.38 -11.93
CA ARG A 170 -23.52 -14.76 -11.50
C ARG A 170 -22.27 -15.64 -11.58
N ASP A 171 -21.43 -15.45 -12.59
CA ASP A 171 -20.19 -16.22 -12.74
C ASP A 171 -18.98 -15.47 -12.15
N PRO A 172 -18.37 -15.96 -11.05
CA PRO A 172 -17.21 -15.33 -10.44
C PRO A 172 -15.89 -15.55 -11.21
N LEU A 173 -15.81 -16.52 -12.13
CA LEU A 173 -14.58 -16.95 -12.81
C LEU A 173 -14.63 -16.76 -14.33
N MET A 174 -15.62 -16.03 -14.84
CA MET A 174 -15.79 -15.81 -16.29
C MET A 174 -14.52 -15.22 -16.93
N PRO A 175 -13.95 -15.85 -17.98
CA PRO A 175 -12.75 -15.36 -18.65
C PRO A 175 -12.97 -13.97 -19.26
N LEU A 176 -12.00 -13.06 -19.09
CA LEU A 176 -12.10 -11.68 -19.58
C LEU A 176 -12.36 -11.59 -21.09
N GLU A 177 -11.77 -12.49 -21.87
CA GLU A 177 -11.93 -12.54 -23.33
C GLU A 177 -13.40 -12.77 -23.71
N THR A 178 -14.05 -13.75 -23.08
CA THR A 178 -15.46 -14.09 -23.36
C THR A 178 -16.40 -12.92 -23.09
N VAL A 179 -16.15 -12.14 -22.03
CA VAL A 179 -16.95 -10.97 -21.70
C VAL A 179 -16.68 -9.82 -22.67
N THR A 180 -15.41 -9.62 -23.02
CA THR A 180 -14.99 -8.58 -23.96
C THR A 180 -15.63 -8.81 -25.33
N THR A 181 -15.57 -10.03 -25.86
CA THR A 181 -16.18 -10.36 -27.16
C THR A 181 -17.69 -10.15 -27.15
N ARG A 182 -18.40 -10.54 -26.07
CA ARG A 182 -19.84 -10.31 -25.93
C ARG A 182 -20.18 -8.83 -25.86
N TYR A 183 -19.39 -8.05 -25.11
CA TYR A 183 -19.54 -6.60 -25.04
C TYR A 183 -19.30 -5.94 -26.41
N GLU A 184 -18.23 -6.30 -27.11
CA GLU A 184 -17.91 -5.78 -28.46
C GLU A 184 -18.98 -6.12 -29.50
N HIS A 185 -19.66 -7.26 -29.36
CA HIS A 185 -20.81 -7.59 -30.20
C HIS A 185 -21.98 -6.63 -29.93
N LEU A 186 -22.35 -6.42 -28.67
CA LEU A 186 -23.42 -5.49 -28.32
C LEU A 186 -23.12 -4.04 -28.70
N VAL A 187 -21.86 -3.62 -28.60
CA VAL A 187 -21.43 -2.29 -29.08
C VAL A 187 -21.60 -2.18 -30.59
N ARG A 188 -21.19 -3.20 -31.35
CA ARG A 188 -21.40 -3.23 -32.80
C ARG A 188 -22.89 -3.18 -33.16
N ASP A 189 -23.73 -3.95 -32.47
CA ASP A 189 -25.18 -3.92 -32.67
C ASP A 189 -25.74 -2.51 -32.40
N ALA A 190 -25.32 -1.88 -31.30
CA ALA A 190 -25.72 -0.51 -30.96
C ALA A 190 -25.25 0.52 -31.99
N GLU A 191 -24.03 0.39 -32.51
CA GLU A 191 -23.49 1.24 -33.57
C GLU A 191 -24.28 1.08 -34.88
N THR A 192 -24.60 -0.15 -35.28
CA THR A 192 -25.41 -0.38 -36.47
C THR A 192 -26.81 0.22 -36.33
N LEU A 193 -27.44 0.09 -35.17
CA LEU A 193 -28.74 0.69 -34.89
C LEU A 193 -28.67 2.22 -34.93
N LEU A 194 -27.66 2.83 -34.30
CA LEU A 194 -27.41 4.27 -34.40
C LEU A 194 -27.23 4.75 -35.86
N LEU A 195 -26.42 4.04 -36.64
CA LEU A 195 -26.18 4.39 -38.05
C LEU A 195 -27.45 4.31 -38.88
N THR A 196 -28.33 3.35 -38.60
CA THR A 196 -29.60 3.19 -39.33
C THR A 196 -30.69 4.16 -38.86
N LEU A 197 -30.62 4.64 -37.61
CA LEU A 197 -31.58 5.60 -37.03
C LEU A 197 -31.19 7.06 -37.33
N ARG A 198 -29.90 7.35 -37.51
CA ARG A 198 -29.35 8.70 -37.79
C ARG A 198 -29.99 9.40 -39.01
N PRO A 199 -30.21 8.73 -40.17
CA PRO A 199 -30.89 9.37 -41.31
C PRO A 199 -32.31 9.82 -40.98
N SER A 200 -33.07 9.00 -40.23
CA SER A 200 -34.43 9.34 -39.79
C SER A 200 -34.46 10.52 -38.84
N LEU A 201 -33.48 10.65 -37.94
CA LEU A 201 -33.29 11.83 -37.10
C LEU A 201 -33.00 13.08 -37.93
N THR A 202 -32.04 13.01 -38.86
CA THR A 202 -31.67 14.18 -39.68
C THR A 202 -32.82 14.64 -40.57
N SER A 203 -33.62 13.70 -41.11
CA SER A 203 -34.81 14.06 -41.89
C SER A 203 -35.85 14.78 -41.04
N TYR A 204 -36.09 14.29 -39.82
CA TYR A 204 -37.02 14.91 -38.87
C TYR A 204 -36.56 16.30 -38.42
N GLU A 205 -35.27 16.47 -38.10
CA GLU A 205 -34.71 17.78 -37.74
C GLU A 205 -34.81 18.79 -38.89
N ASN A 206 -34.52 18.36 -40.12
CA ASN A 206 -34.65 19.19 -41.32
C ASN A 206 -36.11 19.56 -41.62
N GLU A 207 -37.07 18.67 -41.40
CA GLU A 207 -38.51 18.95 -41.54
C GLU A 207 -39.01 19.93 -40.47
N LYS A 208 -38.55 19.78 -39.22
CA LYS A 208 -38.85 20.72 -38.12
C LYS A 208 -38.27 22.12 -38.41
N GLN A 209 -37.06 22.21 -38.96
CA GLN A 209 -36.45 23.48 -39.37
C GLN A 209 -37.18 24.14 -40.56
N LYS A 210 -37.66 23.36 -41.53
CA LYS A 210 -38.47 23.87 -42.65
C LYS A 210 -39.86 24.34 -42.19
N GLY A 211 -40.50 23.64 -41.26
CA GLY A 211 -41.78 24.05 -40.68
C GLY A 211 -41.70 25.38 -39.92
N VAL A 212 -40.63 25.59 -39.14
CA VAL A 212 -40.38 26.85 -38.43
C VAL A 212 -40.08 28.01 -39.40
N GLY A 213 -39.38 27.75 -40.51
CA GLY A 213 -39.14 28.75 -41.56
C GLY A 213 -40.40 29.25 -42.26
N ILE A 214 -41.40 28.38 -42.47
CA ILE A 214 -42.68 28.74 -43.08
C ILE A 214 -43.53 29.59 -42.12
N THR A 215 -43.49 29.31 -40.81
CA THR A 215 -44.17 30.14 -39.79
C THR A 215 -43.49 31.50 -39.59
N GLN A 216 -42.16 31.58 -39.73
CA GLN A 216 -41.42 32.85 -39.66
C GLN A 216 -41.55 33.70 -40.94
N SER A 217 -41.78 33.10 -42.11
CA SER A 217 -42.05 33.86 -43.36
C SER A 217 -43.45 34.46 -43.46
N ALA A 218 -44.39 34.07 -42.57
CA ALA A 218 -45.75 34.58 -42.55
C ALA A 218 -45.97 35.78 -41.60
N ILE A 219 -44.95 36.18 -40.83
CA ILE A 219 -45.05 37.32 -39.90
C ILE A 219 -43.74 38.11 -39.93
N HIS A 220 -43.64 39.11 -40.80
CA HIS A 220 -42.89 40.36 -40.53
C HIS A 220 -43.37 41.46 -41.48
N PRO A 221 -43.64 42.67 -40.96
CA PRO A 221 -42.58 43.68 -41.02
C PRO A 221 -42.44 44.52 -39.73
N GLY A 222 -41.23 45.06 -39.51
CA GLY A 222 -40.99 46.19 -38.60
C GLY A 222 -39.75 46.03 -37.69
N LYS A 223 -38.58 46.49 -38.15
CA LYS A 223 -37.43 46.88 -37.28
C LYS A 223 -37.64 48.33 -36.77
N PRO A 224 -37.03 48.75 -35.64
CA PRO A 224 -35.66 49.32 -35.63
C PRO A 224 -34.80 48.83 -34.43
N GLN A 225 -33.50 48.48 -34.58
CA GLN A 225 -32.27 49.31 -34.51
C GLN A 225 -32.00 50.08 -33.20
N MET A 226 -30.98 49.62 -32.43
CA MET A 226 -29.80 50.34 -31.87
C MET A 226 -29.23 49.55 -30.67
N GLU A 227 -28.05 48.93 -30.81
CA GLU A 227 -26.72 49.37 -30.32
C GLU A 227 -26.43 48.98 -28.86
N GLU A 228 -25.46 48.07 -28.64
CA GLU A 228 -24.27 48.36 -27.82
C GLU A 228 -23.13 47.35 -28.09
N GLN A 229 -21.91 47.82 -27.86
CA GLN A 229 -20.59 47.45 -28.38
C GLN A 229 -19.98 46.17 -27.79
N GLN A 230 -19.40 45.30 -28.64
CA GLN A 230 -17.96 45.02 -28.83
C GLN A 230 -17.11 44.73 -27.57
N HIS A 231 -16.64 43.48 -27.43
CA HIS A 231 -15.20 43.20 -27.56
C HIS A 231 -14.92 41.74 -27.92
N SER A 232 -13.78 41.57 -28.56
CA SER A 232 -13.30 40.48 -29.43
C SER A 232 -12.41 39.46 -28.71
N GLU A 233 -11.98 38.47 -29.51
CA GLU A 233 -10.86 37.53 -29.34
C GLU A 233 -11.15 36.25 -28.53
N SER A 234 -10.62 35.08 -28.87
CA SER A 234 -9.99 34.54 -30.07
C SER A 234 -10.02 33.01 -29.95
N ALA A 235 -9.83 32.33 -31.07
CA ALA A 235 -9.74 30.89 -31.16
C ALA A 235 -8.59 30.29 -30.31
N ALA A 236 -8.86 29.19 -29.62
CA ALA A 236 -7.85 28.23 -29.22
C ALA A 236 -8.37 26.81 -29.45
N VAL A 237 -7.93 26.25 -30.58
CA VAL A 237 -7.64 24.82 -30.70
C VAL A 237 -6.82 24.40 -29.49
N CYS A 238 -7.16 23.28 -28.85
CA CYS A 238 -6.21 22.65 -27.95
C CYS A 238 -6.23 21.12 -28.07
N ASP A 239 -5.03 20.67 -28.40
CA ASP A 239 -4.55 19.33 -28.62
C ASP A 239 -4.89 18.30 -27.55
N ARG A 240 -4.97 17.05 -28.02
CA ARG A 240 -4.74 15.86 -27.23
C ARG A 240 -3.25 15.79 -26.84
N ASN A 241 -2.86 16.36 -25.71
CA ASN A 241 -1.79 15.86 -24.83
C ASN A 241 -1.41 16.93 -23.80
N THR A 242 -2.06 16.93 -22.64
CA THR A 242 -1.51 17.58 -21.45
C THR A 242 -1.76 16.68 -20.25
N ILE A 243 -0.67 16.22 -19.65
CA ILE A 243 -0.65 15.54 -18.35
C ILE A 243 -1.35 16.46 -17.34
N CYS A 244 -2.48 16.02 -16.80
CA CYS A 244 -3.20 16.72 -15.75
C CYS A 244 -2.32 16.76 -14.49
N ASN A 245 -1.56 17.84 -14.29
CA ASN A 245 -1.07 18.22 -12.98
C ASN A 245 -2.29 18.63 -12.15
N LEU A 246 -2.81 17.72 -11.34
CA LEU A 246 -3.87 17.98 -10.38
C LEU A 246 -3.36 18.99 -9.34
N ASP A 247 -3.99 20.16 -9.29
CA ASP A 247 -3.80 21.15 -8.23
C ASP A 247 -4.39 20.60 -6.91
N LEU A 248 -3.49 20.18 -6.00
CA LEU A 248 -3.79 19.56 -4.71
C LEU A 248 -4.10 20.59 -3.60
N THR A 249 -4.41 21.84 -3.97
CA THR A 249 -4.74 22.90 -3.00
C THR A 249 -6.20 22.90 -2.54
N LYS A 250 -7.10 22.21 -3.24
CA LYS A 250 -8.54 22.16 -2.90
C LYS A 250 -8.99 20.95 -2.07
N TRP A 251 -8.08 20.12 -1.59
CA TRP A 251 -8.43 18.89 -0.85
C TRP A 251 -8.66 19.17 0.65
N LYS A 252 -9.82 18.77 1.16
CA LYS A 252 -10.35 19.07 2.50
C LYS A 252 -9.66 18.34 3.67
N TYR A 253 -8.58 17.59 3.43
CA TYR A 253 -7.86 16.83 4.46
C TYR A 253 -6.35 17.07 4.37
N VAL A 254 -5.83 17.85 5.32
CA VAL A 254 -4.42 18.26 5.45
C VAL A 254 -3.49 17.06 5.71
N ASP A 255 -4.00 15.99 6.33
CA ASP A 255 -3.19 14.83 6.74
C ASP A 255 -2.66 14.01 5.55
N LEU A 256 -3.41 13.96 4.44
CA LEU A 256 -2.98 13.28 3.21
C LEU A 256 -1.93 14.09 2.43
N ARG A 257 -1.97 15.43 2.53
CA ARG A 257 -0.96 16.31 1.93
C ARG A 257 0.41 16.09 2.59
N ASN A 258 0.45 16.01 3.92
CA ASN A 258 1.69 15.85 4.69
C ASN A 258 2.33 14.46 4.52
N ALA A 259 1.52 13.41 4.33
CA ALA A 259 2.03 12.07 4.06
C ALA A 259 2.77 11.97 2.71
N ILE A 260 2.28 12.67 1.68
CA ILE A 260 2.87 12.62 0.34
C ILE A 260 4.15 13.47 0.27
N THR A 261 4.17 14.65 0.88
CA THR A 261 5.37 15.50 0.95
C THR A 261 6.48 14.87 1.81
N SER A 262 6.12 14.16 2.89
CA SER A 262 7.09 13.42 3.70
C SER A 262 7.76 12.26 2.94
N SER A 263 7.04 11.59 2.03
CA SER A 263 7.60 10.46 1.26
C SER A 263 8.65 10.84 0.22
N LYS A 264 8.67 12.10 -0.26
CA LYS A 264 9.62 12.58 -1.28
C LYS A 264 10.94 13.10 -0.70
N GLY A 265 11.07 13.21 0.64
CA GLY A 265 12.22 13.84 1.30
C GLY A 265 13.29 12.88 1.86
N MET A 266 13.06 11.56 1.85
CA MET A 266 13.95 10.62 2.53
C MET A 266 15.10 10.17 1.61
N ARG A 267 16.06 11.09 1.38
CA ARG A 267 17.39 10.75 0.86
C ARG A 267 18.13 9.94 1.92
N ILE A 268 18.48 8.71 1.58
CA ILE A 268 19.30 7.82 2.40
C ILE A 268 20.71 8.41 2.51
N PRO A 269 21.27 8.69 3.70
CA PRO A 269 22.68 9.00 3.81
C PRO A 269 23.49 7.72 3.57
N VAL A 270 24.27 7.73 2.49
CA VAL A 270 25.41 6.84 2.30
C VAL A 270 26.49 7.32 3.27
N VAL A 271 26.79 6.51 4.29
CA VAL A 271 27.95 6.72 5.16
C VAL A 271 29.01 5.70 4.73
N MET A 272 30.10 6.21 4.17
CA MET A 272 31.42 5.57 4.23
C MET A 272 32.03 5.82 5.61
#